data_AF-A0A956AMT8-F1
#
_entry.id   AF-A0A956AMT8-F1
#
_cell.length_a   1.000
_cell.length_b   1.000
_cell.length_c   1.000
_cell.angle_alpha   90.00
_cell.angle_beta   90.00
_cell.angle_gamma   90.00
#
_symmetry.space_group_name_H-M   'P 1'
#
loop_
_entity.id
_entity.type
_entity.pdbx_description
1 polymer ?
#
loop_
_entity_poly.entity_id
_entity_poly.type
_entity_poly.pdbx_seq_one_letter_code
_entity_poly.pdbx_strand_id
1 'polypeptide(L)'
;TTDKDGIILDLLAAEITATTGKDPGLHYRALEAQHGTALYERLDAPADREQRATLAKLSPEQVSAQELAGEPIVAKLTRAPGNDAAIGGLKVVTENGWFAARPSGTEDVYKIYAESFRGREHLTAIQQEAQAIVQAAFTRRSGS
;
A
#
# COMPACT_ATOMS: atom_id res chain seq x y z
N THR A 1 10.28 26.82 -1.59
CA THR A 1 9.24 26.25 -0.70
C THR A 1 9.72 24.89 -0.19
N THR A 2 9.38 24.51 1.04
CA THR A 2 9.60 23.15 1.59
C THR A 2 8.30 22.39 1.80
N ASP A 3 7.15 23.05 1.64
CA ASP A 3 5.84 22.40 1.60
C ASP A 3 5.50 21.99 0.16
N LYS A 4 4.49 21.13 0.01
CA LYS A 4 3.98 20.72 -1.31
C LYS A 4 3.45 21.94 -2.05
N ASP A 5 3.82 22.06 -3.31
CA ASP A 5 3.45 23.18 -4.17
C ASP A 5 2.87 22.64 -5.47
N GLY A 6 1.55 22.84 -5.65
CA GLY A 6 0.85 22.37 -6.84
C GLY A 6 1.19 23.19 -8.08
N ILE A 7 1.48 24.49 -7.92
CA ILE A 7 1.77 25.38 -9.05
C ILE A 7 3.05 24.94 -9.75
N ILE A 8 4.09 24.59 -9.01
CA ILE A 8 5.34 24.12 -9.62
C ILE A 8 5.17 22.74 -10.30
N LEU A 9 4.30 21.87 -9.79
CA LEU A 9 4.02 20.57 -10.42
C LEU A 9 3.22 20.72 -11.71
N ASP A 10 2.28 21.66 -11.76
CA ASP A 10 1.54 22.00 -12.99
C ASP A 10 2.48 22.61 -14.05
N LEU A 11 3.38 23.51 -13.64
CA LEU A 11 4.38 24.09 -14.54
C LEU A 11 5.38 23.05 -15.03
N LEU A 12 5.76 22.08 -14.20
CA LEU A 12 6.60 20.95 -14.60
C LEU A 12 5.90 20.07 -15.67
N ALA A 13 4.59 19.83 -15.55
CA ALA A 13 3.85 19.12 -16.58
C ALA A 13 3.85 19.87 -17.92
N ALA A 14 3.75 21.20 -17.89
CA ALA A 14 3.89 22.04 -19.07
C ALA A 14 5.32 21.98 -19.65
N GLU A 15 6.36 22.02 -18.81
CA GLU A 15 7.75 21.89 -19.22
C GLU A 15 8.05 20.54 -19.89
N ILE A 16 7.60 19.42 -19.29
CA ILE A 16 7.71 18.09 -19.88
C ILE A 16 7.09 18.08 -21.28
N THR A 17 5.88 18.61 -21.40
CA THR A 17 5.17 18.67 -22.69
C THR A 17 5.92 19.51 -23.72
N ALA A 18 6.40 20.70 -23.32
CA ALA A 18 7.10 21.63 -24.19
C ALA A 18 8.47 21.09 -24.66
N THR A 19 9.19 20.37 -23.79
CA THR A 19 10.54 19.88 -24.06
C THR A 19 10.57 18.54 -24.79
N THR A 20 9.60 17.66 -24.52
CA THR A 20 9.57 16.31 -25.13
C THR A 20 8.53 16.15 -26.22
N GLY A 21 7.62 17.12 -26.40
CA GLY A 21 6.48 17.03 -27.32
C GLY A 21 5.43 15.98 -26.92
N LYS A 22 5.42 15.55 -25.65
CA LYS A 22 4.52 14.50 -25.13
C LYS A 22 3.99 14.92 -23.77
N ASP A 23 2.67 14.86 -23.59
CA ASP A 23 2.08 15.09 -22.27
C ASP A 23 2.53 14.01 -21.25
N PRO A 24 2.49 14.30 -19.93
CA PRO A 24 2.89 13.33 -18.91
C PRO A 24 2.16 11.98 -18.96
N GLY A 25 0.91 11.94 -19.45
CA GLY A 25 0.16 10.70 -19.62
C GLY A 25 0.73 9.80 -20.72
N LEU A 26 1.30 10.36 -21.78
CA LEU A 26 2.06 9.60 -22.78
C LEU A 26 3.34 9.00 -22.20
N HIS A 27 4.05 9.75 -21.35
CA HIS A 27 5.22 9.22 -20.64
C HIS A 27 4.84 8.11 -19.68
N TYR A 28 3.74 8.26 -18.94
CA TYR A 28 3.22 7.20 -18.07
C TYR A 28 2.89 5.92 -18.86
N ARG A 29 2.21 6.03 -20.01
CA ARG A 29 1.96 4.88 -20.90
C ARG A 29 3.25 4.19 -21.37
N ALA A 30 4.31 4.96 -21.62
CA ALA A 30 5.61 4.39 -21.98
C ALA A 30 6.25 3.62 -20.81
N LEU A 31 6.10 4.11 -19.58
CA LEU A 31 6.53 3.40 -18.36
C LEU A 31 5.73 2.11 -18.17
N GLU A 32 4.41 2.13 -18.37
CA GLU A 32 3.58 0.93 -18.33
C GLU A 32 4.02 -0.12 -19.36
N ALA A 33 4.37 0.31 -20.58
CA ALA A 33 4.88 -0.59 -21.61
C ALA A 33 6.23 -1.22 -21.23
N GLN A 34 7.07 -0.52 -20.45
CA GLN A 34 8.39 -0.99 -20.04
C GLN A 34 8.36 -1.84 -18.76
N HIS A 35 7.47 -1.51 -17.82
CA HIS A 35 7.49 -2.05 -16.46
C HIS A 35 6.22 -2.81 -16.06
N GLY A 36 5.20 -2.83 -16.93
CA GLY A 36 3.89 -3.37 -16.63
C GLY A 36 2.92 -2.31 -16.10
N THR A 37 1.62 -2.60 -16.23
CA THR A 37 0.53 -1.73 -15.75
C THR A 37 0.20 -2.05 -14.30
N ALA A 38 0.32 -1.04 -13.43
CA ALA A 38 -0.12 -1.14 -12.04
C ALA A 38 -1.62 -0.82 -11.91
N LEU A 39 -2.36 -1.68 -11.22
CA LEU A 39 -3.71 -1.40 -10.74
C LEU A 39 -3.66 -1.14 -9.24
N TYR A 40 -4.19 0.00 -8.83
CA TYR A 40 -4.16 0.46 -7.45
C TYR A 40 -5.56 0.74 -6.93
N GLU A 41 -5.86 0.30 -5.70
CA GLU A 41 -7.10 0.64 -5.00
C GLU A 41 -6.90 0.80 -3.50
N ARG A 42 -7.82 1.56 -2.90
CA ARG A 42 -7.95 1.68 -1.46
C ARG A 42 -9.32 1.16 -1.03
N LEU A 43 -9.33 0.39 0.05
CA LEU A 43 -10.54 -0.04 0.73
C LEU A 43 -10.46 0.31 2.21
N ASP A 44 -11.62 0.58 2.80
CA ASP A 44 -11.77 0.83 4.23
C ASP A 44 -12.51 -0.36 4.83
N ALA A 45 -12.06 -0.84 5.99
CA ALA A 45 -12.65 -1.97 6.69
C ALA A 45 -12.90 -1.60 8.17
N PRO A 46 -14.02 -2.04 8.77
CA PRO A 46 -14.35 -1.68 10.15
C PRO A 46 -13.28 -2.18 11.11
N ALA A 47 -12.94 -1.34 12.09
CA ALA A 47 -12.12 -1.75 13.22
C ALA A 47 -12.46 -0.95 14.47
N ASP A 48 -12.64 -1.66 15.58
CA ASP A 48 -12.81 -1.03 16.88
C ASP A 48 -11.51 -0.38 17.38
N ARG A 49 -11.58 0.23 18.57
CA ARG A 49 -10.43 0.91 19.18
C ARG A 49 -9.26 -0.03 19.47
N GLU A 50 -9.52 -1.26 19.92
CA GLU A 50 -8.48 -2.22 20.30
C GLU A 50 -7.79 -2.81 19.06
N GLN A 51 -8.57 -3.10 18.02
CA GLN A 51 -8.09 -3.54 16.72
C GLN A 51 -7.20 -2.47 16.07
N ARG A 52 -7.63 -1.20 16.05
CA ARG A 52 -6.81 -0.09 15.55
C ARG A 52 -5.52 0.07 16.35
N ALA A 53 -5.57 -0.03 17.68
CA ALA A 53 -4.38 0.04 18.53
C ALA A 53 -3.42 -1.14 18.31
N THR A 54 -3.97 -2.32 18.01
CA THR A 54 -3.18 -3.50 17.64
C THR A 54 -2.50 -3.32 16.30
N LEU A 55 -3.22 -2.87 15.27
CA LEU A 55 -2.64 -2.58 13.95
C LEU A 55 -1.52 -1.53 14.03
N ALA A 56 -1.71 -0.48 14.83
CA ALA A 56 -0.71 0.58 15.00
C ALA A 56 0.63 0.09 15.59
N LYS A 57 0.60 -1.02 16.34
CA LYS A 57 1.73 -1.59 17.08
C LYS A 57 2.14 -2.98 16.58
N LEU A 58 1.70 -3.35 15.40
CA LEU A 58 2.00 -4.66 14.83
C LEU A 58 3.51 -4.80 14.61
N SER A 59 4.04 -6.00 14.84
CA SER A 59 5.41 -6.39 14.46
C SER A 59 5.41 -7.34 13.26
N PRO A 60 6.47 -7.37 12.44
CA PRO A 60 6.55 -8.26 11.28
C PRO A 60 6.38 -9.74 11.63
N GLU A 61 6.86 -10.16 12.80
CA GLU A 61 6.83 -11.54 13.29
C GLU A 61 5.40 -12.04 13.59
N GLN A 62 4.48 -11.11 13.84
CA GLN A 62 3.07 -11.45 14.07
C GLN A 62 2.35 -11.84 12.77
N VAL A 63 2.93 -11.56 11.60
CA VAL A 63 2.39 -11.95 10.29
C VAL A 63 2.96 -13.30 9.90
N SER A 64 2.17 -14.37 10.05
CA SER A 64 2.61 -15.73 9.73
C SER A 64 2.48 -16.10 8.25
N ALA A 65 1.72 -15.32 7.46
CA ALA A 65 1.56 -15.56 6.03
C ALA A 65 2.94 -15.60 5.34
N GLN A 66 3.13 -16.55 4.44
CA GLN A 66 4.35 -16.68 3.64
C GLN A 66 4.11 -16.29 2.18
N GLU A 67 2.85 -16.24 1.77
CA GLU A 67 2.42 -15.85 0.43
C GLU A 67 1.34 -14.77 0.52
N LEU A 68 1.21 -14.02 -0.57
CA LEU A 68 0.13 -13.06 -0.81
C LEU A 68 -0.28 -13.21 -2.27
N ALA A 69 -1.55 -13.53 -2.53
CA ALA A 69 -2.12 -13.73 -3.86
C ALA A 69 -1.36 -14.78 -4.70
N GLY A 70 -0.86 -15.83 -4.04
CA GLY A 70 -0.10 -16.91 -4.66
C GLY A 70 1.38 -16.59 -4.95
N GLU A 71 1.89 -15.47 -4.44
CA GLU A 71 3.30 -15.07 -4.59
C GLU A 71 4.02 -15.06 -3.23
N PRO A 72 5.29 -15.50 -3.15
CA PRO A 72 6.07 -15.41 -1.92
C PRO A 72 6.18 -13.98 -1.40
N ILE A 73 5.94 -13.80 -0.10
CA ILE A 73 6.15 -12.53 0.58
C ILE A 73 7.66 -12.29 0.71
N VAL A 74 8.14 -11.20 0.10
CA VAL A 74 9.55 -10.80 0.14
C VAL A 74 9.85 -9.79 1.23
N ALA A 75 8.83 -9.08 1.74
CA ALA A 75 9.00 -8.16 2.86
C ALA A 75 7.72 -8.00 3.70
N LYS A 76 7.92 -7.86 5.03
CA LYS A 76 6.91 -7.47 6.02
C LYS A 76 7.46 -6.28 6.78
N LEU A 77 6.84 -5.12 6.64
CA LEU A 77 7.37 -3.85 7.09
C LEU A 77 6.39 -3.17 8.06
N THR A 78 6.87 -2.81 9.23
CA THR A 78 6.18 -1.94 10.20
C THR A 78 6.94 -0.63 10.42
N ARG A 79 8.07 -0.51 9.69
CA ARG A 79 9.06 0.56 9.71
C ARG A 79 9.43 0.91 8.28
N ALA A 80 9.57 2.19 7.97
CA ALA A 80 9.88 2.67 6.64
C ALA A 80 11.36 2.44 6.30
N PRO A 81 11.71 1.75 5.19
CA PRO A 81 13.09 1.43 4.87
C PRO A 81 14.01 2.64 4.67
N GLY A 82 13.47 3.78 4.22
CA GLY A 82 14.28 4.95 3.85
C GLY A 82 14.78 5.78 5.04
N ASN A 83 14.10 5.75 6.19
CA ASN A 83 14.44 6.59 7.34
C ASN A 83 14.28 5.91 8.70
N ASP A 84 13.92 4.62 8.69
CA ASP A 84 13.60 3.88 9.89
C ASP A 84 12.64 4.66 10.80
N ALA A 85 11.55 5.19 10.28
CA ALA A 85 10.40 5.64 11.08
C ALA A 85 9.31 4.56 11.14
N ALA A 86 8.62 4.44 12.27
CA ALA A 86 7.45 3.55 12.37
C ALA A 86 6.33 4.04 11.44
N ILE A 87 5.71 3.13 10.67
CA ILE A 87 4.63 3.50 9.74
C ILE A 87 3.25 3.56 10.43
N GLY A 88 3.17 3.03 11.66
CA GLY A 88 1.92 2.91 12.41
C GLY A 88 0.93 1.98 11.72
N GLY A 89 1.39 0.79 11.34
CA GLY A 89 0.64 -0.17 10.53
C GLY A 89 1.54 -1.28 9.99
N LEU A 90 1.10 -1.91 8.91
CA LEU A 90 1.79 -3.00 8.23
C LEU A 90 1.87 -2.72 6.74
N LYS A 91 2.99 -3.06 6.09
CA LYS A 91 3.10 -3.22 4.65
C LYS A 91 3.65 -4.61 4.33
N VAL A 92 3.02 -5.34 3.42
CA VAL A 92 3.46 -6.65 2.91
C VAL A 92 3.71 -6.52 1.42
N VAL A 93 4.82 -7.08 0.96
CA VAL A 93 5.31 -6.92 -0.42
C VAL A 93 5.63 -8.29 -1.01
N THR A 94 5.20 -8.51 -2.26
CA THR A 94 5.60 -9.60 -3.16
C THR A 94 6.34 -9.00 -4.36
N GLU A 95 6.74 -9.83 -5.31
CA GLU A 95 7.35 -9.37 -6.56
C GLU A 95 6.39 -8.49 -7.39
N ASN A 96 5.11 -8.88 -7.53
CA ASN A 96 4.19 -8.21 -8.44
C ASN A 96 3.03 -7.47 -7.74
N GLY A 97 3.10 -7.30 -6.42
CA GLY A 97 2.08 -6.59 -5.69
C GLY A 97 2.45 -6.30 -4.25
N TRP A 98 1.61 -5.49 -3.61
CA TRP A 98 1.76 -5.18 -2.19
C TRP A 98 0.42 -4.72 -1.61
N PHE A 99 0.31 -4.80 -0.29
CA PHE A 99 -0.69 -4.03 0.44
C PHE A 99 -0.07 -3.32 1.64
N ALA A 100 -0.69 -2.22 2.06
CA ALA A 100 -0.40 -1.55 3.32
C ALA A 100 -1.68 -1.27 4.10
N ALA A 101 -1.69 -1.60 5.38
CA ALA A 101 -2.81 -1.40 6.29
C ALA A 101 -2.45 -0.39 7.39
N ARG A 102 -3.28 0.63 7.60
CA ARG A 102 -3.10 1.63 8.66
C ARG A 102 -4.44 1.95 9.34
N PRO A 103 -4.47 2.17 10.67
CA PRO A 103 -5.68 2.58 11.34
C PRO A 103 -6.10 3.99 10.89
N SER A 104 -7.40 4.24 10.76
CA SER A 104 -7.90 5.60 10.59
C SER A 104 -7.71 6.39 11.87
N GLY A 105 -7.30 7.66 11.74
CA GLY A 105 -7.11 8.56 12.88
C GLY A 105 -8.42 9.16 13.41
N THR A 106 -9.48 9.11 12.63
CA THR A 106 -10.74 9.83 12.89
C THR A 106 -11.98 8.93 12.91
N GLU A 107 -11.91 7.75 12.30
CA GLU A 107 -13.06 6.86 12.07
C GLU A 107 -12.78 5.45 12.61
N ASP A 108 -13.81 4.72 13.00
CA ASP A 108 -13.73 3.31 13.47
C ASP A 108 -13.51 2.32 12.31
N VAL A 109 -12.49 2.61 11.51
CA VAL A 109 -12.03 1.81 10.37
C VAL A 109 -10.51 1.75 10.34
N TYR A 110 -9.97 0.79 9.60
CA TYR A 110 -8.61 0.83 9.08
C TYR A 110 -8.65 0.84 7.55
N LYS A 111 -7.60 1.39 6.94
CA LYS A 111 -7.48 1.57 5.49
C LYS A 111 -6.47 0.58 4.96
N ILE A 112 -6.84 -0.16 3.91
CA ILE A 112 -5.92 -0.97 3.12
C ILE A 112 -5.71 -0.27 1.79
N TYR A 113 -4.44 -0.08 1.45
CA TYR A 113 -3.96 0.34 0.15
C TYR A 113 -3.36 -0.89 -0.53
N ALA A 114 -3.74 -1.18 -1.76
CA ALA A 114 -3.26 -2.35 -2.48
C ALA A 114 -2.90 -1.99 -3.92
N GLU A 115 -1.86 -2.62 -4.43
CA GLU A 115 -1.41 -2.48 -5.82
C GLU A 115 -1.02 -3.84 -6.40
N SER A 116 -1.28 -4.02 -7.70
CA SER A 116 -0.97 -5.22 -8.46
C SER A 116 -0.48 -4.87 -9.86
N PHE A 117 0.61 -5.53 -10.30
CA PHE A 117 1.08 -5.50 -11.68
C PHE A 117 0.54 -6.66 -12.53
N ARG A 118 -0.28 -7.56 -11.95
CA ARG A 118 -0.86 -8.73 -12.62
C ARG A 118 -2.35 -8.57 -12.97
N GLY A 119 -2.84 -7.34 -12.93
CA GLY A 119 -4.22 -7.03 -13.28
C GLY A 119 -5.23 -7.23 -12.15
N ARG A 120 -6.51 -7.18 -12.55
CA ARG A 120 -7.64 -6.94 -11.64
C ARG A 120 -7.91 -8.10 -10.69
N GLU A 121 -7.87 -9.33 -11.19
CA GLU A 121 -8.12 -10.53 -10.38
C GLU A 121 -7.06 -10.68 -9.28
N HIS A 122 -5.79 -10.44 -9.62
CA HIS A 122 -4.70 -10.46 -8.65
C HIS A 122 -4.82 -9.32 -7.62
N LEU A 123 -5.25 -8.11 -8.03
CA LEU A 123 -5.52 -7.03 -7.08
C LEU A 123 -6.64 -7.42 -6.09
N THR A 124 -7.72 -8.02 -6.57
CA THR A 124 -8.81 -8.50 -5.71
C THR A 124 -8.33 -9.58 -4.73
N ALA A 125 -7.47 -10.50 -5.19
CA ALA A 125 -6.87 -11.51 -4.31
C ALA A 125 -5.98 -10.87 -3.22
N ILE A 126 -5.13 -9.90 -3.59
CA ILE A 126 -4.33 -9.12 -2.63
C ILE A 126 -5.23 -8.46 -1.58
N GLN A 127 -6.33 -7.83 -2.00
CA GLN A 127 -7.25 -7.15 -1.09
C GLN A 127 -7.92 -8.12 -0.09
N GLN A 128 -8.37 -9.28 -0.57
CA GLN A 128 -8.99 -10.31 0.27
C GLN A 128 -8.00 -10.88 1.28
N GLU A 129 -6.82 -11.26 0.84
CA GLU A 129 -5.78 -11.81 1.71
C GLU A 129 -5.22 -10.76 2.67
N ALA A 130 -5.12 -9.49 2.26
CA ALA A 130 -4.76 -8.38 3.14
C ALA A 130 -5.73 -8.25 4.32
N GLN A 131 -7.04 -8.31 4.07
CA GLN A 131 -8.05 -8.29 5.13
C GLN A 131 -7.91 -9.50 6.05
N ALA A 132 -7.72 -10.70 5.49
CA ALA A 132 -7.55 -11.93 6.27
C ALA A 132 -6.30 -11.87 7.16
N ILE A 133 -5.18 -11.38 6.64
CA ILE A 133 -3.92 -11.20 7.38
C ILE A 133 -4.11 -10.22 8.55
N VAL A 134 -4.75 -9.08 8.31
CA VAL A 134 -5.00 -8.08 9.35
C VAL A 134 -5.96 -8.62 10.42
N GLN A 135 -7.03 -9.31 10.01
CA GLN A 135 -7.97 -9.93 10.96
C GLN A 135 -7.31 -11.01 11.82
N ALA A 136 -6.45 -11.84 11.24
CA ALA A 136 -5.69 -12.85 11.98
C ALA A 136 -4.74 -12.22 13.03
N ALA A 137 -4.24 -11.01 12.78
CA ALA A 137 -3.44 -10.28 13.75
C ALA A 137 -4.27 -9.76 14.94
N PHE A 138 -5.57 -9.49 14.74
CA PHE A 138 -6.46 -9.05 15.82
C PHE A 138 -6.82 -10.17 16.78
N THR A 139 -7.04 -11.39 16.28
CA THR A 139 -7.49 -12.52 17.11
C THR A 139 -6.40 -13.10 18.02
N ARG A 140 -5.12 -13.03 17.63
CA ARG A 140 -4.02 -13.60 18.44
C ARG A 140 -3.75 -12.88 19.75
N ARG A 141 -4.26 -11.65 19.93
CA ARG A 141 -4.00 -10.87 21.15
C ARG A 141 -5.08 -11.03 22.22
N SER A 142 -6.23 -11.62 21.88
CA SER A 142 -7.34 -11.88 22.80
C SER A 142 -7.10 -13.09 23.72
N GLY A 143 -5.94 -13.75 23.62
CA GLY A 143 -5.57 -14.94 24.41
C GLY A 143 -4.35 -14.76 25.31
N SER A 144 -4.02 -13.52 25.70
CA SER A 144 -2.95 -13.21 26.66
C SER A 144 -3.52 -12.62 27.95
#